data_AF-A0A2N5FEP5-F1
#
_entry.id   AF-A0A2N5FEP5-F1
#
_cell.length_a   1.000
_cell.length_b   1.000
_cell.length_c   1.000
_cell.angle_alpha   90.00
_cell.angle_beta   90.00
_cell.angle_gamma   90.00
#
_symmetry.space_group_name_H-M   'P 1'
#
loop_
_entity.id
_entity.type
_entity.pdbx_description
1 polymer ?
#
loop_
_entity_poly.entity_id
_entity_poly.type
_entity_poly.pdbx_seq_one_letter_code
_entity_poly.pdbx_strand_id
1 'polypeptide(L)'
;MPAEIDLIMENVWKNTCGSWQNCTETTIKSFLAQCQENNIDPQYCMSWIEGHRSQIPDWTAVSKVSLDWVNQHTSTGSPLSFTEKDLH
;
A
#
# COMPACT_ATOMS: atom_id res chain seq x y z
N MET A 1 0.94 -20.20 10.23
CA MET A 1 0.96 -20.32 8.76
C MET A 1 0.62 -18.94 8.24
N PRO A 2 1.46 -18.30 7.39
CA PRO A 2 1.07 -17.04 6.77
C PRO A 2 -0.24 -17.25 6.00
N ALA A 3 -1.12 -16.26 6.03
CA ALA A 3 -2.35 -16.35 5.26
C ALA A 3 -1.98 -16.38 3.76
N GLU A 4 -2.77 -17.06 2.93
CA GLU A 4 -2.54 -17.13 1.48
C GLU A 4 -2.37 -15.72 0.86
N ILE A 5 -3.08 -14.74 1.41
CA ILE A 5 -2.99 -13.33 1.01
C ILE A 5 -1.62 -12.71 1.30
N ASP A 6 -0.93 -13.09 2.37
CA ASP A 6 0.40 -12.56 2.70
C ASP A 6 1.44 -12.99 1.65
N LEU A 7 1.31 -14.22 1.14
CA LEU A 7 2.19 -14.73 0.07
C LEU A 7 1.95 -13.99 -1.25
N ILE A 8 0.70 -13.64 -1.54
CA ILE A 8 0.37 -12.82 -2.71
C ILE A 8 0.96 -11.42 -2.56
N MET A 9 0.84 -10.80 -1.38
CA MET A 9 1.44 -9.49 -1.10
C MET A 9 2.94 -9.47 -1.27
N GLU A 10 3.63 -10.46 -0.70
CA GLU A 10 5.08 -10.56 -0.82
C GLU A 10 5.49 -10.71 -2.29
N ASN A 11 4.76 -11.50 -3.08
CA ASN A 11 5.01 -11.65 -4.50
C ASN A 11 4.79 -10.34 -5.27
N VAL A 12 3.67 -9.65 -5.03
CA VAL A 12 3.36 -8.36 -5.67
C VAL A 12 4.41 -7.30 -5.29
N TRP A 13 4.78 -7.20 -4.01
CA TRP A 13 5.83 -6.32 -3.53
C TRP A 13 7.18 -6.63 -4.19
N LYS A 14 7.56 -7.90 -4.27
CA LYS A 14 8.82 -8.32 -4.89
C LYS A 14 8.84 -8.05 -6.40
N ASN A 15 7.71 -8.13 -7.08
CA ASN A 15 7.61 -7.86 -8.52
C ASN A 15 7.60 -6.36 -8.85
N THR A 16 7.27 -5.50 -7.88
CA THR A 16 7.11 -4.06 -8.09
C THR A 16 8.22 -3.26 -7.43
N CYS A 17 8.25 -3.26 -6.10
CA CYS A 17 9.31 -2.61 -5.32
C CYS A 17 10.62 -3.43 -5.37
N GLY A 18 10.54 -4.75 -5.30
CA GLY A 18 11.71 -5.66 -5.30
C GLY A 18 12.55 -5.62 -4.02
N SER A 19 12.69 -4.45 -3.41
CA SER A 19 13.22 -4.25 -2.06
C SER A 19 12.52 -3.06 -1.40
N TRP A 20 12.59 -2.96 -0.06
CA TRP A 20 11.98 -1.85 0.67
C TRP A 20 12.61 -0.50 0.31
N GLN A 21 13.92 -0.49 0.03
CA GLN A 21 14.67 0.69 -0.39
C GLN A 21 14.25 1.20 -1.77
N ASN A 22 13.76 0.31 -2.63
CA ASN A 22 13.27 0.64 -3.96
C ASN A 22 11.75 0.91 -3.98
N CYS A 23 11.08 0.85 -2.82
CA CYS A 23 9.66 1.17 -2.70
C CYS A 23 9.49 2.69 -2.62
N THR A 24 9.42 3.32 -3.77
CA THR A 24 9.37 4.78 -3.99
C THR A 24 8.00 5.17 -4.53
N GLU A 25 7.75 6.47 -4.73
CA GLU A 25 6.51 7.01 -5.28
C GLU A 25 6.09 6.39 -6.63
N THR A 26 7.04 5.89 -7.42
CA THR A 26 6.73 5.26 -8.71
C THR A 26 6.39 3.79 -8.56
N THR A 27 7.22 3.03 -7.83
CA THR A 27 7.04 1.58 -7.66
C THR A 27 5.84 1.26 -6.76
N ILE A 28 5.51 2.13 -5.81
CA ILE A 28 4.32 1.97 -4.96
C ILE A 28 3.02 2.05 -5.75
N LYS A 29 2.94 2.89 -6.79
CA LYS A 29 1.78 2.93 -7.68
C LYS A 29 1.63 1.62 -8.44
N SER A 30 2.74 1.05 -8.92
CA SER A 30 2.74 -0.27 -9.55
C SER A 30 2.33 -1.38 -8.58
N PHE A 31 2.75 -1.30 -7.32
CA PHE A 31 2.32 -2.21 -6.26
C PHE A 31 0.80 -2.17 -6.08
N LEU A 32 0.22 -0.97 -5.91
CA LEU A 32 -1.22 -0.80 -5.71
C LEU A 32 -2.04 -1.21 -6.94
N ALA A 33 -1.52 -0.96 -8.15
CA ALA A 33 -2.14 -1.43 -9.38
C ALA A 33 -2.18 -2.97 -9.45
N GLN A 34 -1.05 -3.63 -9.17
CA GLN A 34 -1.00 -5.10 -9.15
C GLN A 34 -1.87 -5.70 -8.05
N CYS A 35 -1.98 -5.05 -6.90
CA CYS A 35 -2.95 -5.44 -5.87
C CYS A 35 -4.38 -5.49 -6.43
N GLN A 36 -4.79 -4.41 -7.11
CA GLN A 36 -6.11 -4.32 -7.73
C GLN A 36 -6.30 -5.41 -8.81
N GLU A 37 -5.28 -5.67 -9.63
CA GLU A 37 -5.29 -6.75 -10.64
C GLU A 37 -5.44 -8.14 -10.02
N ASN A 38 -4.90 -8.35 -8.81
CA ASN A 38 -5.06 -9.58 -8.04
C ASN A 38 -6.39 -9.64 -7.26
N ASN A 39 -7.33 -8.73 -7.52
CA ASN A 39 -8.60 -8.57 -6.80
C ASN A 39 -8.42 -8.29 -5.30
N ILE A 40 -7.31 -7.66 -4.92
CA ILE A 40 -7.04 -7.24 -3.56
C ILE A 40 -7.28 -5.74 -3.44
N ASP A 41 -7.97 -5.34 -2.36
CA ASP A 41 -8.24 -3.94 -2.09
C ASP A 41 -6.91 -3.15 -1.93
N PRO A 42 -6.69 -2.10 -2.74
CA PRO A 42 -5.50 -1.25 -2.61
C PRO A 42 -5.29 -0.66 -1.21
N GLN A 43 -6.36 -0.43 -0.45
CA GLN A 43 -6.30 0.02 0.94
C GLN A 43 -5.77 -1.07 1.89
N TYR A 44 -6.12 -2.33 1.63
CA TYR A 44 -5.57 -3.46 2.36
C TYR A 44 -4.06 -3.61 2.06
N CYS A 45 -3.68 -3.47 0.79
CA CYS A 45 -2.29 -3.41 0.36
C CYS A 45 -1.49 -2.29 1.05
N MET A 46 -2.09 -1.12 1.22
CA MET A 46 -1.47 -0.03 1.98
C MET A 46 -1.25 -0.35 3.44
N SER A 47 -2.23 -0.98 4.09
CA SER A 47 -2.11 -1.41 5.48
C SER A 47 -0.98 -2.43 5.65
N TRP A 48 -0.80 -3.32 4.67
CA TRP A 48 0.30 -4.29 4.66
C TRP A 48 1.67 -3.61 4.56
N ILE A 49 1.84 -2.67 3.62
CA ILE A 49 3.09 -1.92 3.45
C ILE A 49 3.39 -1.04 4.66
N GLU A 50 2.37 -0.46 5.31
CA GLU A 50 2.56 0.36 6.50
C GLU A 50 3.25 -0.42 7.63
N GLY A 51 3.01 -1.73 7.75
CA GLY A 51 3.74 -2.61 8.68
C GLY A 51 5.25 -2.63 8.45
N HIS A 52 5.71 -2.26 7.26
CA HIS A 52 7.11 -2.21 6.84
C HIS A 52 7.64 -0.78 6.65
N ARG A 53 6.88 0.25 7.05
CA ARG A 53 7.23 1.67 6.86
C ARG A 53 8.61 2.06 7.36
N SER A 54 9.11 1.39 8.41
CA SER A 54 10.44 1.66 8.97
C SER A 54 11.60 1.26 8.04
N GLN A 55 11.34 0.42 7.04
CA GLN A 55 12.32 -0.06 6.07
C GLN A 55 12.25 0.73 4.74
N ILE A 56 11.21 1.56 4.57
CA ILE A 56 10.95 2.30 3.34
C ILE A 56 11.53 3.70 3.49
N PRO A 57 12.47 4.10 2.61
CA PRO A 57 12.96 5.48 2.59
C PRO A 57 11.84 6.41 2.16
N ASP A 58 11.81 7.61 2.72
CA ASP A 58 10.82 8.65 2.38
C ASP A 58 9.36 8.17 2.48
N TRP A 59 9.06 7.36 3.51
CA TRP A 59 7.72 6.83 3.79
C TRP A 59 6.61 7.88 3.72
N THR A 60 6.87 9.11 4.17
CA THR A 60 5.91 10.22 4.09
C THR A 60 5.51 10.55 2.65
N ALA A 61 6.46 10.52 1.71
CA ALA A 61 6.17 10.76 0.29
C ALA A 61 5.44 9.56 -0.32
N VAL A 62 5.93 8.35 -0.03
CA VAL A 62 5.34 7.08 -0.50
C VAL A 62 3.89 6.94 -0.04
N SER A 63 3.62 7.13 1.26
CA SER A 63 2.28 7.07 1.84
C SER A 63 1.35 8.11 1.21
N LYS A 64 1.78 9.37 1.07
CA LYS A 64 0.97 10.42 0.43
C LYS A 64 0.58 10.05 -1.01
N VAL A 65 1.55 9.63 -1.81
CA VAL A 65 1.30 9.24 -3.22
C VAL A 65 0.39 8.04 -3.32
N SER A 66 0.54 7.09 -2.40
CA SER A 66 -0.31 5.92 -2.34
C SER A 66 -1.75 6.26 -2.02
N LEU A 67 -1.99 7.13 -1.03
CA LEU A 67 -3.32 7.59 -0.67
C LEU A 67 -3.99 8.33 -1.82
N ASP A 68 -3.25 9.19 -2.51
CA ASP A 68 -3.74 9.86 -3.72
C ASP A 68 -4.13 8.83 -4.81
N TRP A 69 -3.29 7.82 -5.04
CA TRP A 69 -3.58 6.75 -6.01
C TRP A 69 -4.83 5.96 -5.63
N VAL A 70 -4.94 5.51 -4.37
CA VAL A 70 -6.10 4.75 -3.87
C VAL A 70 -7.37 5.58 -4.06
N ASN A 71 -7.39 6.84 -3.60
CA ASN A 71 -8.54 7.73 -3.76
C ASN A 71 -8.98 7.93 -5.23
N GLN A 72 -8.05 7.85 -6.19
CA GLN A 72 -8.35 7.97 -7.62
C GLN A 72 -8.86 6.67 -8.25
N HIS A 73 -8.40 5.51 -7.76
CA HIS A 73 -8.63 4.21 -8.42
C HIS A 73 -9.71 3.37 -7.71
N THR A 74 -9.92 3.58 -6.41
CA THR A 74 -11.04 2.99 -5.68
C THR A 74 -12.20 3.97 -5.70
N SER A 75 -13.17 3.74 -6.60
CA SER A 75 -14.43 4.50 -6.70
C SER A 75 -15.42 4.18 -5.55
N THR A 76 -14.91 3.64 -4.44
CA THR A 76 -15.65 3.42 -3.20
C THR A 76 -15.65 4.73 -2.42
N GLY A 77 -16.68 5.55 -2.67
CA GLY A 77 -16.86 6.87 -2.10
C GLY A 77 -16.90 6.92 -0.57
N SER A 78 -15.74 6.93 0.07
CA SER A 78 -15.55 7.45 1.41
C SER A 78 -14.10 7.95 1.51
N PRO A 79 -13.88 9.26 1.72
CA PRO A 79 -12.54 9.76 1.99
C PRO A 79 -12.02 9.04 3.24
N LEU A 80 -10.95 8.26 3.09
CA LEU A 80 -10.25 7.68 4.22
C LEU A 80 -9.58 8.83 4.98
N SER A 81 -10.32 9.39 5.93
CA SER A 81 -9.78 10.28 6.93
C SER A 81 -8.88 9.45 7.84
N PHE A 82 -7.57 9.53 7.64
CA PHE A 82 -6.60 9.15 8.67
C PHE A 82 -6.72 10.17 9.79
N THR A 83 -7.78 10.04 10.59
CA THR A 83 -7.85 10.74 11.87
C THR A 83 -7.01 9.93 12.83
N GLU A 84 -5.73 10.30 12.95
CA GLU A 84 -5.09 10.22 14.25
C GLU A 84 -5.98 10.97 15.25
N LYS A 85 -6.71 10.23 16.09
CA LYS A 85 -6.93 10.53 17.52
C LYS A 85 -7.83 9.48 18.17
N ASP A 86 -7.17 8.70 19.00
CA ASP A 86 -7.58 8.26 20.34
C ASP A 86 -8.65 9.15 21.01
N LEU A 87 -9.44 8.53 21.89
CA LEU A 87 -10.28 9.11 22.97
C LEU A 87 -11.79 9.30 22.67
N HIS A 88 -12.64 8.30 22.96
CA HIS A 88 -13.30 8.07 24.26
C HIS A 88 -14.31 6.91 24.17
#